data_AF-A0A9D5IKY1-F1
#
_entry.id   AF-A0A9D5IKY1-F1
#
_cell.length_a   1.000
_cell.length_b   1.000
_cell.length_c   1.000
_cell.angle_alpha   90.00
_cell.angle_beta   90.00
_cell.angle_gamma   90.00
#
_symmetry.space_group_name_H-M   'P 1'
#
loop_
_entity.id
_entity.type
_entity.pdbx_description
1 polymer ?
#
loop_
_entity_poly.entity_id
_entity_poly.type
_entity_poly.pdbx_seq_one_letter_code
_entity_poly.pdbx_strand_id
1 'polypeptide(L)'
;MDGVRRIDRIVAEFHVWLDDSFPFAKMKVRVIERDPGNLLAVANVGVRNIKSREREYISGLAGTVEDAVNDLLVRFIAGVRENTPMSGLTESDFDWSTHEDF
;
A
#
# COMPACT_ATOMS: atom_id res chain seq x y z
N MET A 1 4.34 -29.88 -7.01
CA MET A 1 3.80 -28.90 -7.97
C MET A 1 4.97 -28.43 -8.80
N ASP A 2 5.17 -29.02 -9.97
CA ASP A 2 6.27 -28.60 -10.85
C ASP A 2 5.97 -27.20 -11.40
N GLY A 3 6.91 -26.27 -11.24
CA GLY A 3 6.79 -24.89 -11.74
C GLY A 3 6.09 -23.88 -10.81
N VAL A 4 5.54 -24.28 -9.66
CA VAL A 4 4.91 -23.34 -8.70
C VAL A 4 5.90 -23.01 -7.58
N ARG A 5 6.29 -21.74 -7.46
CA ARG A 5 7.22 -21.27 -6.42
C ARG A 5 6.53 -20.88 -5.10
N ARG A 6 5.37 -20.25 -5.17
CA ARG A 6 4.63 -19.71 -4.01
C ARG A 6 3.15 -19.54 -4.36
N ILE A 7 2.30 -19.70 -3.35
CA ILE A 7 0.88 -19.35 -3.40
C ILE A 7 0.62 -18.44 -2.20
N ASP A 8 0.11 -17.23 -2.47
CA ASP A 8 -0.33 -16.32 -1.42
C ASP A 8 -1.84 -16.36 -1.29
N ARG A 9 -2.33 -16.45 -0.05
CA ARG A 9 -3.76 -16.41 0.24
C ARG A 9 -4.19 -14.96 0.48
N ILE A 10 -4.97 -14.43 -0.45
CA ILE A 10 -5.64 -13.14 -0.25
C ILE A 10 -6.91 -13.39 0.56
N VAL A 11 -7.00 -12.78 1.75
CA VAL A 11 -8.17 -12.91 2.64
C VAL A 11 -9.14 -11.74 2.51
N ALA A 12 -8.69 -10.60 1.95
CA ALA A 12 -9.53 -9.45 1.65
C ALA A 12 -8.92 -8.54 0.57
N GLU A 13 -9.78 -7.82 -0.15
CA GLU A 13 -9.40 -6.70 -1.03
C GLU A 13 -10.31 -5.50 -0.72
N PHE A 14 -9.73 -4.31 -0.66
CA PHE A 14 -10.41 -3.06 -0.36
C PHE A 14 -10.14 -2.02 -1.44
N HIS A 15 -11.15 -1.22 -1.75
CA HIS A 15 -11.01 0.01 -2.52
C HIS A 15 -11.04 1.18 -1.54
N VAL A 16 -9.90 1.85 -1.37
CA VAL A 16 -9.75 2.96 -0.43
C VAL A 16 -9.90 4.25 -1.22
N TRP A 17 -10.86 5.08 -0.83
CA TRP A 17 -11.08 6.41 -1.41
C TRP A 17 -10.33 7.45 -0.60
N LEU A 18 -9.60 8.31 -1.31
CA LEU A 18 -8.78 9.36 -0.74
C LEU A 18 -9.47 10.71 -0.95
N ASP A 19 -9.12 11.69 -0.11
CA ASP A 19 -9.61 13.05 -0.25
C ASP A 19 -8.87 13.82 -1.35
N ASP A 20 -9.30 15.05 -1.60
CA ASP A 20 -8.77 15.92 -2.66
C ASP A 20 -7.32 16.37 -2.44
N SER A 21 -6.67 15.98 -1.33
CA SER A 21 -5.24 16.21 -1.15
C SER A 21 -4.38 15.29 -2.03
N PHE A 22 -4.97 14.21 -2.56
CA PHE A 22 -4.30 13.26 -3.45
C PHE A 22 -4.60 13.55 -4.93
N PRO A 23 -3.64 13.33 -5.83
CA PRO A 23 -3.85 13.50 -7.27
C PRO A 23 -4.66 12.34 -7.91
N PHE A 24 -5.22 11.44 -7.11
CA PHE A 24 -6.06 10.32 -7.54
C PHE A 24 -7.11 10.00 -6.48
N ALA A 25 -8.29 9.55 -6.93
CA ALA A 25 -9.43 9.37 -6.04
C ALA A 25 -9.39 8.07 -5.21
N LYS A 26 -8.69 7.04 -5.68
CA LYS A 26 -8.71 5.72 -5.03
C LYS A 26 -7.43 4.92 -5.22
N MET A 27 -7.16 4.05 -4.26
CA MET A 27 -6.15 2.98 -4.35
C MET A 27 -6.77 1.64 -3.95
N LYS A 28 -6.08 0.54 -4.24
CA LYS A 28 -6.46 -0.79 -3.78
C LYS A 28 -5.54 -1.27 -2.67
N VAL A 29 -6.11 -2.01 -1.72
CA VAL A 29 -5.38 -2.68 -0.65
C VAL A 29 -5.76 -4.15 -0.62
N ARG A 30 -4.77 -5.04 -0.65
CA ARG A 30 -4.96 -6.49 -0.48
C ARG A 30 -4.42 -6.90 0.89
N VAL A 31 -5.11 -7.84 1.53
CA VAL A 31 -4.66 -8.44 2.78
C VAL A 31 -4.30 -9.89 2.52
N ILE A 32 -3.04 -10.22 2.79
CA ILE A 32 -2.43 -11.52 2.57
C ILE A 32 -2.29 -12.22 3.93
N GLU A 33 -2.80 -13.44 4.03
CA GLU A 33 -2.51 -14.32 5.18
C GLU A 33 -1.16 -15.01 4.96
N ARG A 34 -0.17 -14.65 5.78
CA ARG A 34 1.16 -15.27 5.73
C ARG A 34 1.20 -16.52 6.58
N ASP A 35 0.68 -16.41 7.81
CA ASP A 35 0.46 -17.49 8.76
C ASP A 35 -0.86 -17.22 9.51
N PRO A 36 -1.46 -18.21 10.21
CA PRO A 36 -2.64 -17.97 11.03
C PRO A 36 -2.40 -16.85 12.05
N GLY A 37 -3.18 -15.77 11.95
CA GLY A 37 -3.02 -14.58 12.80
C GLY A 37 -1.84 -13.66 12.43
N ASN A 38 -1.21 -13.86 11.26
CA ASN A 38 -0.16 -13.00 10.72
C ASN A 38 -0.59 -12.46 9.35
N LEU A 39 -1.24 -11.31 9.36
CA LEU A 39 -1.78 -10.66 8.17
C LEU A 39 -0.88 -9.52 7.70
N LEU A 40 -0.76 -9.42 6.39
CA LEU A 40 0.01 -8.38 5.68
C LEU A 40 -0.94 -7.61 4.76
N ALA A 41 -1.18 -6.35 5.05
CA ALA A 41 -1.86 -5.43 4.14
C ALA A 41 -0.82 -4.78 3.21
N VAL A 42 -1.11 -4.75 1.91
CA VAL A 42 -0.29 -4.10 0.88
C VAL A 42 -1.16 -3.23 -0.01
N ALA A 43 -0.69 -2.02 -0.33
CA ALA A 43 -1.33 -1.13 -1.28
C ALA A 43 -0.73 -1.33 -2.68
N ASN A 44 -1.53 -1.09 -3.70
CA ASN A 44 -1.06 -1.09 -5.09
C ASN A 44 -0.33 0.20 -5.50
N VAL A 45 0.02 1.03 -4.52
CA VAL A 45 0.68 2.32 -4.72
C VAL A 45 1.75 2.52 -3.66
N GLY A 46 2.96 2.86 -4.10
CA GLY A 46 4.07 3.32 -3.29
C GLY A 46 4.21 4.84 -3.36
N VAL A 47 4.94 5.41 -2.41
CA VAL A 47 5.23 6.85 -2.31
C VAL A 47 6.71 7.06 -2.63
N ARG A 48 7.04 8.12 -3.36
CA ARG A 48 8.43 8.50 -3.59
C ARG A 48 8.96 9.29 -2.40
N ASN A 49 10.06 8.83 -1.82
CA ASN A 49 10.78 9.56 -0.79
C ASN A 49 11.49 10.77 -1.41
N ILE A 50 11.26 11.97 -0.89
CA ILE A 50 11.82 13.21 -1.46
C ILE A 50 13.33 13.32 -1.24
N LYS A 51 13.86 12.72 -0.18
CA LYS A 51 15.29 12.77 0.20
C LYS A 51 16.11 11.72 -0.55
N SER A 52 15.70 10.45 -0.49
CA SER A 52 16.43 9.36 -1.15
C SER A 52 16.10 9.22 -2.64
N ARG A 53 14.97 9.80 -3.09
CA ARG A 53 14.37 9.58 -4.42
C ARG A 53 13.95 8.13 -4.68
N GLU A 54 14.04 7.26 -3.68
CA GLU A 54 13.61 5.88 -3.77
C GLU A 54 12.09 5.76 -3.58
N ARG A 55 11.54 4.64 -4.06
CA ARG A 55 10.12 4.32 -3.92
C ARG A 55 9.92 3.46 -2.69
N GLU A 56 9.00 3.87 -1.84
CA GLU A 56 8.66 3.16 -0.62
C GLU A 56 7.27 2.57 -0.74
N TYR A 57 7.21 1.24 -0.68
CA TYR A 57 5.97 0.49 -0.59
C TYR A 57 5.67 0.20 0.87
N ILE A 58 4.68 0.90 1.41
CA ILE A 58 4.29 0.82 2.81
C ILE A 58 3.33 -0.34 2.98
N SER A 59 3.60 -1.18 3.97
CA SER A 59 2.77 -2.33 4.33
C SER A 59 2.27 -2.20 5.77
N GLY A 60 1.11 -2.79 6.04
CA GLY A 60 0.54 -2.89 7.38
C GLY A 60 0.58 -4.32 7.91
N LEU A 61 0.80 -4.49 9.21
CA LEU A 61 0.90 -5.80 9.86
C LEU A 61 -0.01 -5.89 11.07
N ALA A 62 -0.83 -6.93 11.14
CA ALA A 62 -1.63 -7.22 12.33
C ALA A 62 -2.15 -8.66 12.39
N GLY A 63 -2.87 -8.98 13.47
CA GLY A 63 -3.57 -10.25 13.64
C GLY A 63 -5.00 -10.27 13.09
N THR A 64 -5.56 -9.10 12.74
CA THR A 64 -6.89 -8.96 12.13
C THR A 64 -6.80 -8.19 10.82
N VAL A 65 -7.80 -8.38 9.95
CA VAL A 65 -7.83 -7.72 8.63
C VAL A 65 -7.93 -6.21 8.82
N GLU A 66 -8.82 -5.77 9.71
CA GLU A 66 -9.09 -4.37 10.02
C GLU A 66 -7.86 -3.67 10.57
N ASP A 67 -7.16 -4.29 11.53
CA ASP A 67 -5.96 -3.71 12.12
C ASP A 67 -4.80 -3.63 11.11
N ALA A 68 -4.67 -4.64 10.22
CA ALA A 68 -3.62 -4.63 9.21
C ALA A 68 -3.85 -3.50 8.18
N VAL A 69 -5.10 -3.30 7.75
CA VAL A 69 -5.47 -2.19 6.88
C VAL A 69 -5.27 -0.86 7.59
N ASN A 70 -5.68 -0.73 8.85
CA ASN A 70 -5.51 0.50 9.61
C ASN A 70 -4.02 0.84 9.80
N ASP A 71 -3.18 -0.13 10.16
CA ASP A 71 -1.72 0.05 10.27
C ASP A 71 -1.11 0.51 8.94
N LEU A 72 -1.53 -0.08 7.81
CA LEU A 72 -1.11 0.37 6.48
C LEU A 72 -1.52 1.81 6.22
N LEU A 73 -2.79 2.17 6.43
CA LEU A 73 -3.32 3.49 6.09
C LEU A 73 -2.68 4.59 6.96
N VAL A 74 -2.52 4.35 8.26
CA VAL A 74 -1.86 5.29 9.16
C VAL A 74 -0.43 5.58 8.69
N ARG A 75 0.35 4.52 8.40
CA ARG A 75 1.74 4.66 7.93
C ARG A 75 1.81 5.30 6.56
N PHE A 76 0.92 4.90 5.64
CA PHE A 76 0.87 5.45 4.28
C PHE A 76 0.61 6.95 4.30
N ILE A 77 -0.43 7.40 5.01
CA ILE A 77 -0.75 8.83 5.13
C ILE A 77 0.37 9.60 5.82
N ALA A 78 1.02 9.03 6.85
CA ALA A 78 2.17 9.65 7.49
C ALA A 78 3.33 9.84 6.50
N GLY A 79 3.69 8.77 5.76
CA GLY A 79 4.75 8.82 4.74
C GLY A 79 4.46 9.82 3.62
N VAL A 80 3.22 9.91 3.16
CA VAL A 80 2.80 10.93 2.17
C VAL A 80 2.99 12.34 2.72
N ARG A 81 2.52 12.61 3.94
CA ARG A 81 2.62 13.93 4.57
C ARG A 81 4.07 14.36 4.78
N GLU A 82 4.94 13.44 5.20
CA GLU A 82 6.37 13.70 5.40
C GLU A 82 7.09 14.04 4.08
N ASN A 83 6.57 13.57 2.95
CA ASN A 83 7.15 13.76 1.63
C ASN A 83 6.38 14.74 0.75
N THR A 84 5.34 15.39 1.26
CA THR A 84 4.52 16.34 0.49
C THR A 84 5.31 17.61 0.16
N PRO A 85 5.54 17.92 -1.12
CA PRO A 85 6.19 19.17 -1.52
C PRO A 85 5.31 20.39 -1.20
N MET A 86 5.91 21.58 -1.04
CA MET A 86 5.15 22.82 -0.85
C MET A 86 4.21 23.15 -2.02
N SER A 87 4.49 22.64 -3.22
CA SER A 87 3.65 22.79 -4.40
C SER A 87 2.43 21.88 -4.42
N GLY A 88 2.26 21.02 -3.41
CA GLY A 88 1.28 19.94 -3.41
C GLY A 88 1.81 18.66 -4.07
N LEU A 89 1.02 17.60 -3.94
CA LEU A 89 1.30 16.28 -4.50
C LEU A 89 0.90 16.23 -5.98
N THR A 90 1.69 15.50 -6.76
CA THR A 90 1.45 15.19 -8.17
C THR A 90 1.46 13.69 -8.38
N GLU A 91 0.92 13.19 -9.49
CA GLU A 91 0.98 11.76 -9.81
C GLU A 91 2.43 11.22 -9.83
N SER A 92 3.42 12.07 -10.13
CA SER A 92 4.84 11.69 -10.19
C SER A 92 5.50 11.40 -8.83
N ASP A 93 4.79 11.73 -7.74
CA ASP A 93 5.19 11.45 -6.36
C ASP A 93 4.76 10.04 -5.92
N PHE A 94 4.07 9.30 -6.79
CA PHE A 94 3.56 7.96 -6.52
C PHE A 94 4.05 6.95 -7.56
N ASP A 95 4.06 5.68 -7.17
CA ASP A 95 4.43 4.57 -8.04
C ASP A 95 3.39 3.46 -7.95
N TRP A 96 2.75 3.13 -9.06
CA TRP A 96 1.69 2.13 -9.08
C TRP A 96 2.25 0.74 -9.39
N SER A 97 1.78 -0.26 -8.65
CA SER A 97 2.03 -1.66 -8.97
C SER A 97 1.47 -2.00 -10.35
N THR A 98 2.19 -2.85 -11.09
CA THR A 98 1.71 -3.38 -12.37
C THR A 98 0.54 -4.34 -12.15
N HIS A 99 -0.16 -4.71 -13.22
CA HIS A 99 -1.27 -5.64 -13.11
C HIS A 99 -0.80 -7.04 -12.66
N GLU A 100 0.43 -7.41 -13.01
CA GLU A 100 1.06 -8.67 -12.64
C GLU A 100 1.44 -8.72 -11.15
N ASP A 101 1.69 -7.55 -10.54
CA ASP A 101 2.05 -7.42 -9.12
C ASP A 101 0.84 -7.22 -8.20
N PHE A 102 -0.31 -6.79 -8.75
CA PHE A 102 -1.54 -6.48 -8.00
C PHE A 102 -2.83 -6.87 -8.77
#